data_AF-A0A7S0GA25-F1
#
_entry.id   AF-A0A7S0GA25-F1
#
_cell.length_a   1.000
_cell.length_b   1.000
_cell.length_c   1.000
_cell.angle_alpha   90.00
_cell.angle_beta   90.00
_cell.angle_gamma   90.00
#
_symmetry.space_group_name_H-M   'P 1'
#
loop_
_entity.id
_entity.type
_entity.pdbx_description
1 polymer ?
#
loop_
_entity_poly.entity_id
_entity_poly.type
_entity_poly.pdbx_seq_one_letter_code
_entity_poly.pdbx_strand_id
1 'polypeptide(L)'
;MQGLDSLAVRARQYYAAGARFAKWRSPIEIDTAKGRPTELAINANMSDLARYALICQSEGLMPIVEPDVVLAGTHSLAVAVEVNVRVQAELFHAMRKHGVYMAGTTLKPNMVLPGLECPVSYSVEEIARANAFVMEQCLPAALTSVNYLSGGQSLTQALVRLNAIAQHTRHLPWNTSFSWSKALQLPLLELCGEKKALCLQEMGCLYIEELKLASLASLGTLIDDEYTTINEDDNGDHKGV
;
A
#
# COMPACT_ATOMS: atom_id res chain seq x y z
N MET A 1 -7.79 -17.48 -2.13
CA MET A 1 -8.76 -16.37 -2.11
C MET A 1 -9.98 -16.76 -2.94
N GLN A 2 -11.12 -16.07 -2.79
CA GLN A 2 -12.35 -16.37 -3.55
C GLN A 2 -12.66 -15.28 -4.58
N GLY A 3 -13.35 -15.64 -5.67
CA GLY A 3 -13.88 -14.69 -6.67
C GLY A 3 -13.23 -14.77 -8.05
N LEU A 4 -12.33 -15.73 -8.30
CA LEU A 4 -11.79 -15.96 -9.64
C LEU A 4 -12.85 -16.53 -10.60
N ASP A 5 -13.84 -17.25 -10.06
CA ASP A 5 -14.96 -17.76 -10.83
C ASP A 5 -15.70 -16.60 -11.52
N SER A 6 -15.93 -16.74 -12.82
CA SER A 6 -16.55 -15.73 -13.68
C SER A 6 -15.85 -14.36 -13.70
N LEU A 7 -14.60 -14.25 -13.22
CA LEU A 7 -13.88 -12.98 -13.20
C LEU A 7 -13.71 -12.39 -14.60
N ALA A 8 -13.42 -13.20 -15.63
CA ALA A 8 -13.30 -12.73 -17.00
C ALA A 8 -14.60 -12.09 -17.52
N VAL A 9 -15.75 -12.71 -17.23
CA VAL A 9 -17.07 -12.19 -17.61
C VAL A 9 -17.32 -10.83 -16.94
N ARG A 10 -17.05 -10.73 -15.64
CA ARG A 10 -17.19 -9.46 -14.90
C ARG A 10 -16.22 -8.40 -15.42
N ALA A 11 -14.96 -8.75 -15.65
CA ALA A 11 -13.93 -7.84 -16.14
C ALA A 11 -14.32 -7.24 -17.50
N ARG A 12 -14.84 -8.06 -18.42
CA ARG A 12 -15.37 -7.59 -19.71
C ARG A 12 -16.53 -6.62 -19.55
N GLN A 13 -17.47 -6.94 -18.66
CA GLN A 13 -18.61 -6.05 -18.35
C GLN A 13 -18.14 -4.73 -17.75
N TYR A 14 -17.18 -4.74 -16.82
CA TYR A 14 -16.62 -3.54 -16.22
C TYR A 14 -15.84 -2.71 -17.23
N TYR A 15 -15.08 -3.33 -18.14
CA TYR A 15 -14.40 -2.62 -19.22
C TYR A 15 -15.40 -1.90 -20.13
N ALA A 16 -16.49 -2.59 -20.53
CA ALA A 16 -17.58 -2.01 -21.31
C ALA A 16 -18.29 -0.86 -20.56
N ALA A 17 -18.35 -0.93 -19.23
CA ALA A 17 -18.89 0.13 -18.38
C ALA A 17 -17.92 1.30 -18.12
N GLY A 18 -16.68 1.24 -18.64
CA GLY A 18 -15.70 2.32 -18.56
C GLY A 18 -14.53 2.10 -17.60
N ALA A 19 -14.51 1.00 -16.83
CA ALA A 19 -13.36 0.67 -15.99
C ALA A 19 -12.11 0.39 -16.87
N ARG A 20 -10.93 0.80 -16.38
CA ARG A 20 -9.64 0.58 -17.07
C ARG A 20 -8.60 -0.10 -16.19
N PHE A 21 -8.89 -0.22 -14.90
CA PHE A 21 -8.11 -0.99 -13.98
C PHE A 21 -9.04 -1.76 -13.03
N ALA A 22 -8.50 -2.78 -12.39
CA ALA A 22 -9.16 -3.49 -11.30
C ALA A 22 -8.19 -3.56 -10.10
N LYS A 23 -8.71 -3.96 -8.95
CA LYS A 23 -7.89 -4.14 -7.74
C LYS A 23 -8.25 -5.45 -7.05
N TRP A 24 -7.25 -6.20 -6.60
CA TRP A 24 -7.44 -7.38 -5.77
C TRP A 24 -6.52 -7.38 -4.57
N ARG A 25 -7.11 -7.48 -3.37
CA ARG A 25 -6.41 -7.51 -2.08
C ARG A 25 -6.19 -8.93 -1.60
N SER A 26 -4.98 -9.22 -1.15
CA SER A 26 -4.53 -10.49 -0.62
C SER A 26 -3.87 -10.29 0.76
N PRO A 27 -4.65 -10.36 1.86
CA PRO A 27 -4.11 -10.14 3.20
C PRO A 27 -3.22 -11.31 3.66
N ILE A 28 -2.11 -10.98 4.31
CA ILE A 28 -1.15 -11.92 4.91
C ILE A 28 -0.87 -11.47 6.35
N GLU A 29 -0.97 -12.38 7.31
CA GLU A 29 -0.75 -12.12 8.74
C GLU A 29 0.65 -12.53 9.19
N ILE A 30 1.31 -11.67 9.97
CA ILE A 30 2.52 -12.01 10.72
C ILE A 30 2.12 -12.40 12.14
N ASP A 31 2.40 -13.66 12.48
CA ASP A 31 2.28 -14.17 13.85
C ASP A 31 3.47 -15.11 14.07
N THR A 32 4.56 -14.56 14.61
CA THR A 32 5.82 -15.28 14.80
C THR A 32 5.66 -16.46 15.78
N ALA A 33 4.79 -16.32 16.79
CA ALA A 33 4.51 -17.37 17.76
C ALA A 33 3.80 -18.58 17.13
N LYS A 34 2.97 -18.35 16.10
CA LYS A 34 2.30 -19.42 15.33
C LYS A 34 3.02 -19.78 14.03
N GLY A 35 4.22 -19.25 13.77
CA GLY A 35 4.97 -19.51 12.54
C GLY A 35 4.26 -19.01 11.27
N ARG A 36 3.58 -17.86 11.34
CA ARG A 36 2.90 -17.23 10.21
C ARG A 36 3.68 -16.02 9.67
N PRO A 37 3.64 -15.79 8.34
CA PRO A 37 2.91 -16.59 7.35
C PRO A 37 3.62 -17.89 6.96
N THR A 38 2.83 -18.94 6.73
CA THR A 38 3.35 -20.22 6.22
C THR A 38 3.62 -20.12 4.72
N GLU A 39 4.56 -20.92 4.21
CA GLU A 39 4.84 -21.00 2.77
C GLU A 39 3.60 -21.35 1.94
N LEU A 40 2.75 -22.26 2.45
CA LEU A 40 1.49 -22.59 1.79
C LEU A 40 0.59 -21.37 1.64
N ALA A 41 0.48 -20.54 2.68
CA ALA A 41 -0.34 -19.34 2.65
C ALA A 41 0.22 -18.32 1.64
N ILE A 42 1.54 -18.10 1.63
CA ILE A 42 2.18 -17.19 0.66
C ILE A 42 1.93 -17.70 -0.75
N ASN A 43 2.30 -18.94 -1.07
CA ASN A 43 2.22 -19.52 -2.41
C ASN A 43 0.78 -19.53 -2.95
N ALA A 44 -0.19 -19.96 -2.14
CA ALA A 44 -1.59 -20.01 -2.56
C ALA A 44 -2.13 -18.60 -2.87
N ASN A 45 -1.83 -17.61 -2.02
CA ASN A 45 -2.31 -16.25 -2.20
C ASN A 45 -1.65 -15.57 -3.40
N MET A 46 -0.34 -15.69 -3.55
CA MET A 46 0.40 -15.05 -4.64
C MET A 46 0.09 -15.68 -6.00
N SER A 47 -0.14 -16.99 -6.06
CA SER A 47 -0.64 -17.65 -7.27
C SER A 47 -2.04 -17.16 -7.65
N ASP A 48 -2.95 -17.00 -6.69
CA ASP A 48 -4.28 -16.44 -6.95
C ASP A 48 -4.21 -14.98 -7.45
N LEU A 49 -3.33 -14.14 -6.88
CA LEU A 49 -3.08 -12.78 -7.37
C LEU A 49 -2.55 -12.78 -8.82
N ALA A 50 -1.64 -13.69 -9.15
CA ALA A 50 -1.11 -13.82 -10.50
C ALA A 50 -2.20 -14.24 -11.50
N ARG A 51 -3.08 -15.18 -11.12
CA ARG A 51 -4.24 -15.58 -11.92
C ARG A 51 -5.21 -14.42 -12.14
N TYR A 52 -5.52 -13.69 -11.08
CA TYR A 52 -6.32 -12.48 -11.14
C TYR A 52 -5.74 -11.47 -12.13
N ALA A 53 -4.43 -11.19 -12.02
CA ALA A 53 -3.74 -10.23 -12.87
C ALA A 53 -3.81 -10.62 -14.35
N LEU A 54 -3.55 -11.89 -14.67
CA LEU A 54 -3.63 -12.40 -16.03
C LEU A 54 -5.04 -12.28 -16.62
N ILE A 55 -6.07 -12.64 -15.84
CA ILE A 55 -7.48 -12.54 -16.27
C ILE A 55 -7.88 -11.08 -16.51
N CYS A 56 -7.44 -10.14 -15.66
CA CYS A 56 -7.70 -8.73 -15.89
C CYS A 56 -7.06 -8.25 -17.20
N GLN A 57 -5.79 -8.60 -17.43
CA GLN A 57 -5.09 -8.21 -18.65
C GLN A 57 -5.73 -8.80 -19.91
N SER A 58 -6.21 -10.05 -19.88
CA SER A 58 -6.89 -10.67 -21.02
C SER A 58 -8.21 -9.99 -21.40
N GLU A 59 -8.82 -9.26 -20.46
CA GLU A 59 -10.07 -8.54 -20.67
C GLU A 59 -9.87 -7.01 -20.75
N GLY A 60 -8.61 -6.55 -20.88
CA GLY A 60 -8.27 -5.14 -21.09
C GLY A 60 -8.20 -4.26 -19.85
N LEU A 61 -8.23 -4.84 -18.64
CA LEU A 61 -8.08 -4.11 -17.37
C LEU A 61 -6.64 -4.21 -16.87
N MET A 62 -6.05 -3.07 -16.49
CA MET A 62 -4.79 -3.04 -15.73
C MET A 62 -5.02 -3.58 -14.30
N PRO A 63 -4.36 -4.64 -13.85
CA PRO A 63 -4.51 -5.14 -12.50
C PRO A 63 -3.63 -4.38 -11.49
N ILE A 64 -4.26 -3.90 -10.43
CA ILE A 64 -3.57 -3.54 -9.18
C ILE A 64 -3.48 -4.80 -8.32
N VAL A 65 -2.27 -5.30 -8.12
CA VAL A 65 -1.99 -6.45 -7.26
C VAL A 65 -1.62 -5.97 -5.85
N GLU A 66 -2.41 -6.35 -4.86
CA GLU A 66 -2.29 -5.87 -3.47
C GLU A 66 -1.92 -7.02 -2.52
N PRO A 67 -0.63 -7.41 -2.42
CA PRO A 67 -0.14 -8.26 -1.34
C PRO A 67 -0.08 -7.43 -0.05
N ASP A 68 -1.05 -7.62 0.83
CA ASP A 68 -1.21 -6.79 2.03
C ASP A 68 -0.72 -7.55 3.26
N VAL A 69 0.55 -7.35 3.64
CA VAL A 69 1.07 -7.82 4.92
C VAL A 69 0.50 -6.91 6.01
N VAL A 70 -0.45 -7.44 6.78
CA VAL A 70 -1.25 -6.64 7.71
C VAL A 70 -0.42 -6.15 8.90
N LEU A 71 -0.72 -4.94 9.36
CA LEU A 71 0.02 -4.24 10.41
C LEU A 71 -0.13 -4.85 11.83
N ALA A 72 -1.10 -5.74 12.03
CA ALA A 72 -1.40 -6.31 13.35
C ALA A 72 -0.23 -7.15 13.90
N GLY A 73 -0.05 -7.12 15.23
CA GLY A 73 0.94 -7.93 15.95
C GLY A 73 2.06 -7.12 16.60
N THR A 74 3.04 -7.84 17.14
CA THR A 74 4.16 -7.32 17.95
C THR A 74 5.52 -7.43 17.24
N HIS A 75 5.52 -7.79 15.96
CA HIS A 75 6.73 -8.07 15.19
C HIS A 75 7.60 -6.82 15.00
N SER A 76 8.91 -7.00 14.94
CA SER A 76 9.86 -5.92 14.68
C SER A 76 9.88 -5.52 13.21
N LEU A 77 10.47 -4.36 12.91
CA LEU A 77 10.67 -3.92 11.52
C LEU A 77 11.51 -4.92 10.71
N ALA A 78 12.48 -5.59 11.34
CA ALA A 78 13.30 -6.61 10.68
C ALA A 78 12.46 -7.83 10.23
N VAL A 79 11.53 -8.28 11.07
CA VAL A 79 10.59 -9.36 10.73
C VAL A 79 9.64 -8.91 9.61
N ALA A 80 9.15 -7.66 9.67
CA ALA A 80 8.31 -7.12 8.61
C ALA A 80 9.04 -7.08 7.26
N VAL A 81 10.32 -6.68 7.24
CA VAL A 81 11.18 -6.73 6.04
C VAL A 81 11.28 -8.16 5.51
N GLU A 82 11.65 -9.12 6.36
CA GLU A 82 11.81 -10.52 5.95
C GLU A 82 10.54 -11.08 5.30
N VAL A 83 9.38 -10.87 5.95
CA VAL A 83 8.10 -11.35 5.44
C VAL A 83 7.70 -10.65 4.15
N ASN A 84 7.89 -9.33 4.05
CA ASN A 84 7.57 -8.59 2.83
C ASN A 84 8.44 -9.04 1.64
N VAL A 85 9.74 -9.31 1.87
CA VAL A 85 10.62 -9.86 0.83
C VAL A 85 10.10 -11.22 0.36
N ARG A 86 9.78 -12.14 1.28
CA ARG A 86 9.25 -13.47 0.93
C ARG A 86 7.94 -13.38 0.14
N VAL A 87 7.00 -12.57 0.60
CA VAL A 87 5.68 -12.41 -0.05
C VAL A 87 5.80 -11.76 -1.43
N GLN A 88 6.55 -10.67 -1.56
CA GLN A 88 6.67 -9.96 -2.83
C GLN A 88 7.53 -10.73 -3.85
N ALA A 89 8.58 -11.42 -3.41
CA ALA A 89 9.36 -12.30 -4.28
C ALA A 89 8.50 -13.42 -4.87
N GLU A 90 7.65 -14.07 -4.05
CA GLU A 90 6.73 -15.09 -4.55
C GLU A 90 5.64 -14.50 -5.47
N LEU A 91 5.14 -13.30 -5.19
CA LEU A 91 4.22 -12.60 -6.10
C LEU A 91 4.81 -12.47 -7.50
N PHE A 92 6.03 -11.93 -7.60
CA PHE A 92 6.66 -11.71 -8.91
C PHE A 92 7.08 -13.01 -9.57
N HIS A 93 7.46 -14.03 -8.79
CA HIS A 93 7.67 -15.38 -9.30
C HIS A 93 6.39 -15.93 -9.95
N ALA A 94 5.28 -15.90 -9.20
CA ALA A 94 3.98 -16.38 -9.67
C ALA A 94 3.50 -15.59 -10.90
N MET A 95 3.54 -14.26 -10.87
CA MET A 95 3.16 -13.42 -12.00
C MET A 95 3.96 -13.76 -13.27
N ARG A 96 5.28 -13.98 -13.15
CA ARG A 96 6.12 -14.39 -14.29
C ARG A 96 5.74 -15.76 -14.80
N LYS A 97 5.52 -16.73 -13.91
CA LYS A 97 5.10 -18.11 -14.25
C LYS A 97 3.74 -18.14 -14.97
N HIS A 98 2.82 -17.26 -14.59
CA HIS A 98 1.50 -17.13 -15.22
C HIS A 98 1.52 -16.31 -16.52
N GLY A 99 2.65 -15.67 -16.87
CA GLY A 99 2.76 -14.86 -18.09
C GLY A 99 2.13 -13.47 -17.97
N VAL A 100 2.06 -12.91 -16.75
CA VAL A 100 1.55 -11.55 -16.52
C VAL A 100 2.49 -10.51 -17.14
N TYR A 101 1.94 -9.57 -17.89
CA TYR A 101 2.69 -8.46 -18.49
C TYR A 101 3.00 -7.39 -17.43
N MET A 102 4.19 -7.46 -16.83
CA MET A 102 4.59 -6.64 -15.67
C MET A 102 4.42 -5.13 -15.87
N ALA A 103 4.79 -4.59 -17.03
CA ALA A 103 4.68 -3.16 -17.32
C ALA A 103 3.23 -2.65 -17.38
N GLY A 104 2.27 -3.55 -17.59
CA GLY A 104 0.83 -3.28 -17.51
C GLY A 104 0.23 -3.67 -16.16
N THR A 105 0.98 -3.56 -15.06
CA THR A 105 0.50 -3.83 -13.69
C THR A 105 0.97 -2.74 -12.73
N THR A 106 0.24 -2.56 -11.62
CA THR A 106 0.65 -1.70 -10.51
C THR A 106 0.71 -2.52 -9.22
N LEU A 107 1.79 -2.38 -8.47
CA LEU A 107 1.91 -2.98 -7.13
C LEU A 107 1.23 -2.05 -6.12
N LYS A 108 0.39 -2.60 -5.23
CA LYS A 108 -0.15 -1.91 -4.07
C LYS A 108 0.23 -2.65 -2.79
N PRO A 109 1.45 -2.46 -2.26
CA PRO A 109 1.87 -3.14 -1.04
C PRO A 109 1.45 -2.32 0.19
N ASN A 110 1.48 -2.96 1.35
CA ASN A 110 1.62 -2.24 2.63
C ASN A 110 2.96 -1.47 2.66
N MET A 111 3.01 -0.39 3.44
CA MET A 111 4.31 0.12 3.89
C MET A 111 4.93 -0.94 4.81
N VAL A 112 6.23 -1.16 4.70
CA VAL A 112 6.98 -2.04 5.60
C VAL A 112 7.14 -1.31 6.93
N LEU A 113 6.42 -1.78 7.95
CA LEU A 113 6.30 -1.16 9.26
C LEU A 113 6.45 -2.23 10.36
N PRO A 114 6.89 -1.86 11.58
CA PRO A 114 6.75 -2.75 12.72
C PRO A 114 5.26 -3.03 13.00
N GLY A 115 4.98 -4.09 13.74
CA GLY A 115 3.62 -4.39 14.17
C GLY A 115 3.05 -3.31 15.09
N LEU A 116 1.73 -3.11 15.06
CA LEU A 116 1.04 -2.09 15.89
C LEU A 116 1.40 -2.13 17.37
N GLU A 117 1.70 -3.32 17.90
CA GLU A 117 2.03 -3.56 19.31
C GLU A 117 3.52 -3.84 19.51
N CYS A 118 4.37 -3.51 18.53
CA CYS A 118 5.82 -3.63 18.68
C CYS A 118 6.29 -2.74 19.85
N PRO A 119 7.09 -3.27 20.79
CA PRO A 119 7.61 -2.48 21.91
C PRO A 119 8.76 -1.54 21.48
N VAL A 120 9.28 -1.69 20.25
CA VAL A 120 10.37 -0.87 19.71
C VAL A 120 9.80 0.12 18.71
N SER A 121 10.10 1.40 18.92
CA SER A 121 9.83 2.47 17.96
C SER A 121 10.93 2.57 16.92
N TYR A 122 10.55 2.99 15.71
CA TYR A 122 11.48 3.20 14.59
C TYR A 122 11.26 4.60 14.02
N SER A 123 12.34 5.24 13.56
CA SER A 123 12.27 6.54 12.89
C SER A 123 11.65 6.42 11.50
N VAL A 124 11.14 7.53 10.99
CA VAL A 124 10.61 7.63 9.62
C VAL A 124 11.68 7.22 8.59
N GLU A 125 12.93 7.60 8.82
CA GLU A 125 14.08 7.27 7.96
C GLU A 125 14.43 5.77 8.03
N GLU A 126 14.32 5.14 9.20
CA GLU A 126 14.49 3.68 9.33
C GLU A 126 13.42 2.93 8.54
N ILE A 127 12.17 3.37 8.65
CA ILE A 127 11.04 2.85 7.88
C ILE A 127 11.27 3.07 6.37
N ALA A 128 11.71 4.26 5.96
CA ALA A 128 11.95 4.57 4.57
C ALA A 128 13.06 3.70 3.96
N ARG A 129 14.16 3.48 4.69
CA ARG A 129 15.22 2.56 4.30
C ARG A 129 14.74 1.12 4.19
N ALA A 130 13.91 0.66 5.14
CA ALA A 130 13.34 -0.68 5.10
C ALA A 130 12.45 -0.90 3.86
N ASN A 131 11.63 0.08 3.50
CA ASN A 131 10.78 0.02 2.30
C ASN A 131 11.62 0.04 1.01
N ALA A 132 12.60 0.94 0.91
CA ALA A 132 13.52 0.99 -0.23
C ALA A 132 14.27 -0.33 -0.41
N PHE A 133 14.76 -0.92 0.69
CA PHE A 133 15.41 -2.23 0.66
C PHE A 133 14.49 -3.32 0.10
N VAL A 134 13.25 -3.44 0.58
CA VAL A 134 12.30 -4.43 0.04
C VAL A 134 12.06 -4.20 -1.45
N MET A 135 11.93 -2.94 -1.88
CA MET A 135 11.76 -2.59 -3.28
C MET A 135 12.93 -3.09 -4.13
N GLU A 136 14.16 -2.79 -3.73
CA GLU A 136 15.38 -3.21 -4.43
C GLU A 136 15.55 -4.74 -4.49
N GLN A 137 15.15 -5.46 -3.43
CA GLN A 137 15.29 -6.91 -3.40
C GLN A 137 14.29 -7.64 -4.31
N CYS A 138 13.09 -7.08 -4.52
CA CYS A 138 11.97 -7.83 -5.09
C CYS A 138 11.50 -7.34 -6.45
N LEU A 139 11.50 -6.03 -6.70
CA LEU A 139 10.73 -5.46 -7.80
C LEU A 139 11.42 -5.69 -9.14
N PRO A 140 10.71 -6.21 -10.15
CA PRO A 140 11.20 -6.20 -11.51
C PRO A 140 11.30 -4.76 -12.03
N ALA A 141 12.40 -4.42 -12.73
CA ALA A 141 12.55 -3.13 -13.40
C ALA A 141 11.46 -2.80 -14.44
N ALA A 142 10.71 -3.82 -14.89
CA ALA A 142 9.58 -3.64 -15.81
C ALA A 142 8.31 -3.08 -15.15
N LEU A 143 8.19 -3.08 -13.82
CA LEU A 143 7.08 -2.40 -13.14
C LEU A 143 7.16 -0.89 -13.31
N THR A 144 6.01 -0.23 -13.24
CA THR A 144 5.93 1.23 -13.42
C THR A 144 5.77 1.98 -12.09
N SER A 145 4.96 1.46 -11.16
CA SER A 145 4.69 2.14 -9.90
C SER A 145 4.37 1.21 -8.73
N VAL A 146 4.70 1.72 -7.54
CA VAL A 146 4.36 1.18 -6.24
C VAL A 146 3.42 2.17 -5.55
N ASN A 147 2.16 1.78 -5.39
CA ASN A 147 1.12 2.65 -4.86
C ASN A 147 0.73 2.15 -3.47
N TYR A 148 1.38 2.64 -2.42
CA TYR A 148 1.20 2.15 -1.05
C TYR A 148 -0.24 2.28 -0.55
N LEU A 149 -0.75 1.25 0.12
CA LEU A 149 -1.96 1.34 0.94
C LEU A 149 -1.64 2.06 2.26
N SER A 150 -2.63 2.74 2.86
CA SER A 150 -2.41 3.46 4.13
C SER A 150 -2.42 2.54 5.35
N GLY A 151 -2.95 1.32 5.27
CA GLY A 151 -2.77 0.28 6.30
C GLY A 151 -3.37 0.58 7.67
N GLY A 152 -4.25 1.58 7.77
CA GLY A 152 -4.85 2.00 9.04
C GLY A 152 -4.18 3.19 9.73
N GLN A 153 -3.06 3.67 9.18
CA GLN A 153 -2.34 4.87 9.63
C GLN A 153 -3.21 6.13 9.59
N SER A 154 -2.88 7.10 10.43
CA SER A 154 -3.39 8.48 10.31
C SER A 154 -2.95 9.08 8.96
N LEU A 155 -3.62 10.15 8.53
CA LEU A 155 -3.20 10.86 7.32
C LEU A 155 -1.77 11.39 7.46
N THR A 156 -1.45 12.03 8.59
CA THR A 156 -0.11 12.57 8.90
C THR A 156 0.96 11.49 8.80
N GLN A 157 0.78 10.35 9.49
CA GLN A 157 1.71 9.23 9.43
C GLN A 157 1.93 8.74 8.00
N ALA A 158 0.84 8.57 7.25
CA ALA A 158 0.91 8.11 5.86
C ALA A 158 1.65 9.11 4.95
N LEU A 159 1.44 10.42 5.14
CA LEU A 159 2.11 11.49 4.40
C LEU A 159 3.61 11.51 4.67
N VAL A 160 4.01 11.60 5.94
CA VAL A 160 5.42 11.73 6.35
C VAL A 160 6.22 10.50 5.92
N ARG A 161 5.66 9.30 6.13
CA ARG A 161 6.31 8.05 5.73
C ARG A 161 6.40 7.92 4.20
N LEU A 162 5.33 8.24 3.46
CA LEU A 162 5.39 8.23 2.00
C LEU A 162 6.44 9.21 1.46
N ASN A 163 6.51 10.42 2.02
CA ASN A 163 7.48 11.44 1.64
C ASN A 163 8.92 10.92 1.79
N ALA A 164 9.24 10.35 2.94
CA ALA A 164 10.56 9.79 3.18
C ALA A 164 10.87 8.59 2.27
N ILE A 165 9.90 7.69 2.05
CA ILE A 165 10.07 6.58 1.09
C ILE A 165 10.32 7.12 -0.32
N ALA A 166 9.56 8.12 -0.78
CA ALA A 166 9.72 8.72 -2.10
C ALA A 166 11.12 9.37 -2.25
N GLN A 167 11.61 10.07 -1.23
CA GLN A 167 12.96 10.63 -1.22
C GLN A 167 14.04 9.55 -1.33
N HIS A 168 13.92 8.47 -0.55
CA HIS A 168 14.88 7.36 -0.57
C HIS A 168 14.85 6.58 -1.88
N THR A 169 13.69 6.45 -2.51
CA THR A 169 13.48 5.65 -3.72
C THR A 169 13.60 6.45 -5.03
N ARG A 170 13.84 7.77 -4.96
CA ARG A 170 13.86 8.67 -6.14
C ARG A 170 14.86 8.26 -7.23
N HIS A 171 15.93 7.57 -6.87
CA HIS A 171 16.96 7.09 -7.79
C HIS A 171 16.66 5.69 -8.38
N LEU A 172 15.61 5.04 -7.90
CA LEU A 172 15.14 3.72 -8.37
C LEU A 172 14.20 3.88 -9.57
N PRO A 173 14.01 2.84 -10.41
CA PRO A 173 13.28 2.97 -11.66
C PRO A 173 11.74 3.01 -11.51
N TRP A 174 11.21 2.89 -10.29
CA TRP A 174 9.78 2.80 -10.01
C TRP A 174 9.25 4.10 -9.42
N ASN A 175 8.05 4.50 -9.83
CA ASN A 175 7.35 5.59 -9.16
C ASN A 175 6.84 5.14 -7.79
N THR A 176 7.08 5.93 -6.75
CA THR A 176 6.47 5.76 -5.43
C THR A 176 5.23 6.65 -5.35
N SER A 177 4.08 6.06 -4.99
CA SER A 177 2.81 6.78 -4.91
C SER A 177 1.88 6.16 -3.87
N PHE A 178 0.61 6.57 -3.86
CA PHE A 178 -0.38 6.16 -2.88
C PHE A 178 -1.66 5.59 -3.52
N SER A 179 -2.32 4.69 -2.79
CA SER A 179 -3.68 4.22 -3.08
C SER A 179 -4.45 4.12 -1.77
N TRP A 180 -4.86 5.28 -1.26
CA TRP A 180 -5.46 5.43 0.07
C TRP A 180 -6.99 5.54 0.03
N SER A 181 -7.63 5.00 1.07
CA SER A 181 -9.06 5.19 1.34
C SER A 181 -9.22 5.81 2.72
N LYS A 182 -9.07 5.03 3.79
CA LYS A 182 -9.26 5.50 5.17
C LYS A 182 -8.52 6.81 5.48
N ALA A 183 -7.25 6.93 5.09
CA ALA A 183 -6.45 8.13 5.39
C ALA A 183 -7.00 9.41 4.75
N LEU A 184 -7.67 9.33 3.59
CA LEU A 184 -8.22 10.50 2.88
C LEU A 184 -9.75 10.66 3.04
N GLN A 185 -10.44 9.63 3.54
CA GLN A 185 -11.90 9.63 3.63
C GLN A 185 -12.38 9.76 5.07
N LEU A 186 -11.63 9.26 6.04
CA LEU A 186 -12.00 9.36 7.45
C LEU A 186 -12.08 10.83 7.92
N PRO A 187 -11.13 11.73 7.60
CA PRO A 187 -11.24 13.15 7.98
C PRO A 187 -12.50 13.82 7.42
N LEU A 188 -12.89 13.46 6.19
CA LEU A 188 -14.13 13.98 5.57
C LEU A 188 -15.39 13.52 6.32
N LEU A 189 -15.39 12.29 6.81
CA LEU A 189 -16.50 11.71 7.59
C LEU A 189 -16.55 12.30 9.00
N GLU A 190 -15.39 12.53 9.63
CA GLU A 190 -15.27 13.19 10.93
C GLU A 190 -15.81 14.62 10.88
N LEU A 191 -15.45 15.39 9.84
CA LEU A 191 -16.00 16.72 9.58
C LEU A 191 -17.54 16.73 9.52
N CYS A 192 -18.13 15.73 8.86
CA CYS A 192 -19.60 15.59 8.82
C CYS A 192 -20.18 15.23 10.20
N GLY A 193 -19.48 14.39 10.96
CA GLY A 193 -19.86 14.01 12.31
C GLY A 193 -19.87 15.19 13.28
N GLU A 194 -18.83 16.03 13.23
CA GLU A 194 -18.70 17.25 14.02
C GLU A 194 -19.81 18.26 13.71
N LYS A 195 -20.08 18.47 12.41
CA LYS A 195 -21.13 19.39 11.95
C LYS A 195 -22.54 18.80 12.02
N LYS A 196 -22.67 17.50 12.30
CA LYS A 196 -23.92 16.74 12.29
C LYS A 196 -24.73 16.92 11.00
N ALA A 197 -24.04 17.08 9.87
CA ALA A 197 -24.64 17.35 8.56
C ALA A 197 -23.70 16.90 7.43
N LEU A 198 -24.25 16.70 6.23
CA LEU A 198 -23.44 16.42 5.03
C LEU A 198 -22.90 17.74 4.46
N CYS A 199 -21.62 18.01 4.71
CA CYS A 199 -20.96 19.28 4.38
C CYS A 199 -20.18 19.18 3.06
N LEU A 200 -20.90 18.98 1.95
CA LEU A 200 -20.30 18.66 0.65
C LEU A 200 -19.22 19.64 0.19
N GLN A 201 -19.43 20.93 0.43
CA GLN A 201 -18.47 21.96 0.01
C GLN A 201 -17.18 21.87 0.82
N GLU A 202 -17.28 21.79 2.14
CA GLU A 202 -16.11 21.69 3.02
C GLU A 202 -15.39 20.35 2.90
N MET A 203 -16.12 19.25 2.71
CA MET A 203 -15.52 17.95 2.35
C MET A 203 -14.74 18.04 1.04
N GLY A 204 -15.30 18.71 0.03
CA GLY A 204 -14.61 18.91 -1.25
C GLY A 204 -13.33 19.72 -1.10
N CYS A 205 -13.35 20.80 -0.31
CA CYS A 205 -12.16 21.61 -0.02
C CYS A 205 -11.09 20.79 0.71
N LEU A 206 -11.47 20.11 1.80
CA LEU A 206 -10.55 19.30 2.61
C LEU A 206 -9.94 18.17 1.77
N TYR A 207 -10.75 17.45 0.98
CA TYR A 207 -10.26 16.37 0.15
C TYR A 207 -9.23 16.84 -0.89
N ILE A 208 -9.43 18.01 -1.52
CA ILE A 208 -8.46 18.59 -2.46
C ILE A 208 -7.17 18.98 -1.75
N GLU A 209 -7.25 19.54 -0.55
CA GLU A 209 -6.08 19.90 0.26
C GLU A 209 -5.25 18.66 0.65
N GLU A 210 -5.91 17.63 1.19
CA GLU A 210 -5.25 16.37 1.56
C GLU A 210 -4.64 15.65 0.35
N LEU A 211 -5.30 15.70 -0.81
CA LEU A 211 -4.74 15.16 -2.06
C LEU A 211 -3.52 15.92 -2.55
N LYS A 212 -3.45 17.25 -2.36
CA LYS A 212 -2.25 18.03 -2.68
C LYS A 212 -1.08 17.61 -1.80
N LEU A 213 -1.31 17.45 -0.51
CA LEU A 213 -0.30 16.95 0.43
C LEU A 213 0.15 15.54 0.04
N ALA A 214 -0.78 14.62 -0.24
CA ALA A 214 -0.45 13.27 -0.69
C ALA A 214 0.36 13.26 -2.00
N SER A 215 0.04 14.17 -2.91
CA SER A 215 0.80 14.36 -4.16
C SER A 215 2.24 14.82 -3.87
N LEU A 216 2.43 15.83 -3.01
CA LEU A 216 3.77 16.31 -2.64
C LEU A 216 4.58 15.22 -1.92
N ALA A 217 3.95 14.46 -1.03
CA ALA A 217 4.56 13.30 -0.39
C ALA A 217 5.02 12.25 -1.41
N SER A 218 4.20 11.94 -2.43
CA SER A 218 4.61 11.00 -3.49
C SER A 218 5.81 11.48 -4.33
N LEU A 219 6.04 12.79 -4.38
CA LEU A 219 7.19 13.39 -5.08
C LEU A 219 8.44 13.51 -4.18
N GLY A 220 8.30 13.21 -2.88
CA GLY A 220 9.37 13.41 -1.90
C GLY A 220 9.66 14.90 -1.62
N THR A 221 8.69 15.78 -1.84
CA THR A 221 8.84 17.24 -1.73
C THR A 221 7.87 17.87 -0.74
N LEU A 222 7.23 17.09 0.11
CA LEU A 222 6.42 17.62 1.21
C LEU A 222 7.37 18.31 2.21
N ILE A 223 7.08 19.57 2.56
CA ILE A 223 7.90 20.40 3.47
C ILE A 223 7.27 20.42 4.85
N ASP A 224 8.08 20.31 5.92
CA ASP A 224 7.63 20.19 7.33
C ASP A 224 6.59 21.25 7.77
N ASP A 225 6.66 22.48 7.24
CA ASP A 225 5.71 23.55 7.56
C ASP A 225 4.28 23.32 7.00
N GLU A 226 4.10 22.42 6.03
CA GLU A 226 2.81 22.14 5.39
C GLU A 226 1.98 21.09 6.17
N TYR A 227 2.56 20.44 7.19
CA TYR A 227 1.88 19.44 8.01
C TYR A 227 2.20 19.52 9.51
N THR A 228 3.07 20.43 9.97
CA THR A 228 3.21 20.79 11.39
C THR A 228 1.95 21.40 12.00
N THR A 229 0.99 21.84 11.18
CA THR A 229 -0.37 22.16 11.62
C THR A 229 -1.19 20.91 12.00
N ILE A 230 -0.66 19.70 11.75
CA ILE A 230 -1.29 18.40 12.00
C ILE A 230 -0.50 17.63 13.08
N ASN A 231 -0.48 18.19 14.29
CA ASN A 231 -0.05 17.64 15.59
C ASN A 231 1.46 17.37 15.83
N GLU A 232 1.99 18.03 16.86
CA GLU A 232 3.34 17.88 17.43
C GLU A 232 3.61 16.51 18.10
N ASP A 233 2.62 15.61 18.16
CA ASP A 233 2.70 14.32 18.88
C ASP A 233 3.00 13.09 18.00
N ASP A 234 3.08 13.22 16.66
CA ASP A 234 3.04 12.08 15.72
C ASP A 234 4.35 11.86 14.91
N ASN A 235 5.49 12.35 15.43
CA ASN A 235 6.82 12.28 14.76
C ASN A 235 7.45 10.86 14.66
N GLY A 236 6.64 9.80 14.82
CA GLY A 236 7.06 8.41 14.74
C GLY A 236 6.11 7.50 15.54
N ASP A 237 6.34 6.18 15.50
CA ASP A 237 5.67 5.22 16.40
C ASP A 237 6.15 5.39 17.85
N HIS A 238 6.39 6.62 18.31
CA HIS A 238 6.88 7.00 19.62
C HIS A 238 5.80 6.74 20.68
N LYS A 239 5.67 5.48 21.07
CA LYS A 239 5.08 5.14 22.36
C LYS A 239 6.13 5.50 23.40
N GLY A 240 5.89 6.59 24.12
CA GLY A 240 6.82 7.13 25.12
C GLY A 240 7.34 6.08 26.11
N VAL A 241 8.63 6.24 26.43
CA VAL A 241 9.48 5.68 27.51
C VAL A 241 9.00 4.40 28.19
#